data_AF-A0A1P8RZH8-F1
#
_entry.id   AF-A0A1P8RZH8-F1
#
_cell.length_a   1.000
_cell.length_b   1.000
_cell.length_c   1.000
_cell.angle_alpha   90.00
_cell.angle_beta   90.00
_cell.angle_gamma   90.00
#
_symmetry.space_group_name_H-M   'P 1'
#
loop_
_entity.id
_entity.type
_entity.pdbx_description
1 polymer ?
#
loop_
_entity_poly.entity_id
_entity_poly.type
_entity_poly.pdbx_seq_one_letter_code
_entity_poly.pdbx_strand_id
1 'polypeptide(L)'
;MLLVYTHKITPRLKFTFKHICKRILGLDVKFTSKIEDFIAHDSLKMSYTKQPLSNELFVRCHNLLFENGISDIDISVQQWDSTKGFFSTGDRSDLPFDIFAASFYLLSRYEEYLPHVKDDFGRYMAKESIAYKHRFLNQPVVDIWAYKLKDVLQERFPEFNFPNRTYKIQPVIDVPMAFYFRKKGFLRTIGGTITDIGRFKFKQLYQRYSVLMGFKRDPYDTFKWVITKQKQCNFKFMVLFLIGDYSTYDKNISVNKKEFVSLIKSVADYCNVGIKASYFALEDISILKKEKLKMEAIVNRDLKAVRHSFSKLNLPQSYRNLVELEIHQDFTMGYIDALGFRAGTCTPFQYYDLDFEVQTPLQINPYQCLDFALLKYQSALDKKEHLQKLIKEIKKVNGTFTPVFHNYTFSNIDRWDGFRSLFSLILDSVDEG
;
A
#
# COMPACT_ATOMS: atom_id res chain seq x y z
N MET A 1 -21.19 19.93 -2.58
CA MET A 1 -20.26 19.57 -3.67
C MET A 1 -19.35 20.77 -3.88
N LEU A 2 -18.03 20.59 -3.88
CA LEU A 2 -17.05 21.65 -4.13
C LEU A 2 -16.94 21.94 -5.64
N LEU A 3 -17.17 23.18 -6.06
CA LEU A 3 -16.89 23.63 -7.42
C LEU A 3 -15.49 24.25 -7.52
N VAL A 4 -14.65 23.69 -8.39
CA VAL A 4 -13.29 24.18 -8.64
C VAL A 4 -13.23 24.86 -9.99
N TYR A 5 -12.93 26.16 -10.00
CA TYR A 5 -12.58 26.85 -11.24
C TYR A 5 -11.11 26.62 -11.59
N THR A 6 -10.83 26.33 -12.86
CA THR A 6 -9.47 26.23 -13.41
C THR A 6 -9.46 26.64 -14.88
N HIS A 7 -8.36 27.24 -15.34
CA HIS A 7 -8.22 27.65 -16.75
C HIS A 7 -8.19 26.45 -17.72
N LYS A 8 -7.83 25.25 -17.26
CA LYS A 8 -7.82 24.02 -18.05
C LYS A 8 -8.16 22.81 -17.18
N ILE A 9 -9.07 21.96 -17.63
CA ILE A 9 -9.45 20.73 -16.92
C ILE A 9 -8.67 19.55 -17.51
N THR A 10 -7.73 18.99 -16.75
CA THR A 10 -6.89 17.86 -17.18
C THR A 10 -7.17 16.58 -16.40
N PRO A 11 -6.72 15.40 -16.89
CA PRO A 11 -6.81 14.16 -16.14
C PRO A 11 -6.04 14.20 -14.81
N ARG A 12 -4.81 14.77 -14.78
CA ARG A 12 -4.00 14.96 -13.55
C ARG A 12 -4.73 15.75 -12.47
N LEU A 13 -5.38 16.85 -12.87
CA LEU A 13 -6.19 17.69 -11.99
C LEU A 13 -7.38 16.91 -11.45
N LYS A 14 -8.18 16.29 -12.33
CA LYS A 14 -9.35 15.48 -11.93
C LYS A 14 -8.95 14.36 -10.95
N PHE A 15 -7.85 13.66 -11.24
CA PHE A 15 -7.35 12.56 -10.43
C PHE A 15 -7.04 13.02 -8.99
N THR A 16 -6.22 14.06 -8.88
CA THR A 16 -5.70 14.54 -7.60
C THR A 16 -6.78 15.17 -6.74
N PHE A 17 -7.61 16.06 -7.31
CA PHE A 17 -8.72 16.66 -6.57
C PHE A 17 -9.74 15.60 -6.13
N LYS A 18 -10.01 14.56 -6.93
CA LYS A 18 -10.85 13.45 -6.48
C LYS A 18 -10.20 12.65 -5.35
N HIS A 19 -8.88 12.56 -5.29
CA HIS A 19 -8.22 11.89 -4.16
C HIS A 19 -8.35 12.73 -2.88
N ILE A 20 -7.92 13.99 -2.92
CA ILE A 20 -7.95 14.90 -1.77
C ILE A 20 -9.39 15.17 -1.32
N CYS A 21 -10.24 15.72 -2.20
CA CYS A 21 -11.57 16.16 -1.81
C CYS A 21 -12.51 14.98 -1.58
N LYS A 22 -12.59 14.01 -2.51
CA LYS A 22 -13.58 12.93 -2.42
C LYS A 22 -13.15 11.78 -1.52
N ARG A 23 -11.91 11.28 -1.65
CA ARG A 23 -11.48 10.08 -0.89
C ARG A 23 -10.99 10.43 0.51
N ILE A 24 -10.29 11.54 0.68
CA ILE A 24 -9.79 11.96 1.99
C ILE A 24 -10.80 12.82 2.75
N LEU A 25 -11.41 13.83 2.12
CA LEU A 25 -12.34 14.73 2.82
C LEU A 25 -13.82 14.36 2.70
N GLY A 26 -14.16 13.36 1.89
CA GLY A 26 -15.56 12.92 1.68
C GLY A 26 -16.43 13.93 0.91
N LEU A 27 -15.83 14.84 0.14
CA LEU A 27 -16.50 15.88 -0.62
C LEU A 27 -16.54 15.53 -2.11
N ASP A 28 -17.74 15.51 -2.70
CA ASP A 28 -17.84 15.50 -4.15
C ASP A 28 -17.28 16.80 -4.74
N VAL A 29 -16.57 16.66 -5.86
CA VAL A 29 -15.88 17.76 -6.55
C VAL A 29 -16.31 17.83 -8.01
N LYS A 30 -16.62 19.04 -8.48
CA LYS A 30 -16.90 19.38 -9.88
C LYS A 30 -15.90 20.44 -10.36
N PHE A 31 -15.63 20.46 -11.65
CA PHE A 31 -14.69 21.39 -12.27
C PHE A 31 -15.41 22.25 -13.32
N THR A 32 -15.04 23.51 -13.41
CA THR A 32 -15.45 24.40 -14.52
C THR A 32 -14.27 25.24 -14.99
N SER A 33 -14.27 25.58 -16.28
CA SER A 33 -13.36 26.57 -16.87
C SER A 33 -14.08 27.85 -17.28
N LYS A 34 -15.39 27.93 -17.03
CA LYS A 34 -16.22 29.10 -17.30
C LYS A 34 -16.33 29.93 -16.04
N ILE A 35 -16.05 31.23 -16.16
CA ILE A 35 -16.09 32.15 -15.01
C ILE A 35 -17.55 32.36 -14.57
N GLU A 36 -18.48 32.37 -15.51
CA GLU A 36 -19.91 32.58 -15.28
C GLU A 36 -20.48 31.48 -14.37
N ASP A 37 -20.15 30.21 -14.66
CA ASP A 37 -20.54 29.06 -13.83
C ASP A 37 -19.99 29.15 -12.40
N PHE A 38 -18.78 29.72 -12.25
CA PHE A 38 -18.13 29.86 -10.94
C PHE A 38 -18.74 31.00 -10.12
N ILE A 39 -19.05 32.13 -10.76
CA ILE A 39 -19.72 33.26 -10.12
C ILE A 39 -21.11 32.85 -9.65
N ALA A 40 -21.88 32.17 -10.50
CA ALA A 40 -23.25 31.73 -10.20
C ALA A 40 -23.37 30.60 -9.16
N HIS A 41 -22.26 30.05 -8.67
CA HIS A 41 -22.26 28.99 -7.67
C HIS A 41 -22.19 29.55 -6.25
N ASP A 42 -23.23 29.35 -5.44
CA ASP A 42 -23.32 29.93 -4.09
C ASP A 42 -22.91 28.97 -2.96
N SER A 43 -22.43 27.77 -3.29
CA SER A 43 -21.92 26.80 -2.33
C SER A 43 -20.38 26.76 -2.32
N LEU A 44 -19.80 25.72 -1.72
CA LEU A 44 -18.36 25.53 -1.63
C LEU A 44 -17.71 25.71 -3.00
N LYS A 45 -16.87 26.72 -3.13
CA LYS A 45 -16.13 27.00 -4.34
C LYS A 45 -14.73 27.48 -4.07
N MET A 46 -13.83 27.12 -4.97
CA MET A 46 -12.45 27.61 -4.96
C MET A 46 -11.92 27.77 -6.39
N SER A 47 -10.93 28.62 -6.55
CA SER A 47 -10.18 28.74 -7.80
C SER A 47 -8.80 28.09 -7.66
N TYR A 48 -8.39 27.39 -8.73
CA TYR A 48 -7.10 26.75 -8.85
C TYR A 48 -6.46 27.18 -10.18
N THR A 49 -5.71 28.27 -10.14
CA THR A 49 -5.19 28.94 -11.35
C THR A 49 -3.96 29.80 -11.01
N LYS A 50 -3.46 30.62 -11.92
CA LYS A 50 -2.25 31.45 -11.71
C LYS A 50 -2.49 32.71 -10.88
N GLN A 51 -3.70 33.26 -10.91
CA GLN A 51 -4.10 34.49 -10.20
C GLN A 51 -5.54 34.35 -9.70
N PRO A 52 -5.88 34.93 -8.53
CA PRO A 52 -7.25 34.90 -8.02
C PRO A 52 -8.19 35.66 -8.98
N LEU A 53 -9.45 35.23 -9.04
CA LEU A 53 -10.50 35.89 -9.81
C LEU A 53 -11.08 37.09 -9.06
N SER A 54 -11.20 36.96 -7.73
CA SER A 54 -11.74 37.94 -6.81
C SER A 54 -11.27 37.60 -5.38
N ASN A 55 -12.17 37.65 -4.40
CA ASN A 55 -11.91 37.27 -3.01
C ASN A 55 -12.34 35.83 -2.70
N GLU A 56 -12.37 34.91 -3.66
CA GLU A 56 -12.68 33.49 -3.40
C GLU A 56 -11.53 32.78 -2.66
N LEU A 57 -11.79 31.56 -2.17
CA LEU A 57 -10.70 30.67 -1.76
C LEU A 57 -9.87 30.31 -3.00
N PHE A 58 -8.59 30.68 -3.02
CA PHE A 58 -7.68 30.58 -4.13
C PHE A 58 -6.41 29.81 -3.76
N VAL A 59 -6.11 28.78 -4.55
CA VAL A 59 -4.81 28.10 -4.51
C VAL A 59 -4.08 28.31 -5.82
N ARG A 60 -2.89 28.92 -5.75
CA ARG A 60 -2.06 29.13 -6.94
C ARG A 60 -1.59 27.79 -7.50
N CYS A 61 -1.74 27.60 -8.80
CA CYS A 61 -1.41 26.33 -9.44
C CYS A 61 0.03 26.24 -9.96
N HIS A 62 0.65 25.09 -9.77
CA HIS A 62 1.87 24.64 -10.43
C HIS A 62 1.54 24.03 -11.80
N ASN A 63 2.47 24.11 -12.75
CA ASN A 63 2.23 23.66 -14.13
C ASN A 63 2.08 22.14 -14.26
N LEU A 64 2.60 21.37 -13.29
CA LEU A 64 2.61 19.91 -13.30
C LEU A 64 1.24 19.28 -13.58
N LEU A 65 0.14 19.87 -13.10
CA LEU A 65 -1.20 19.33 -13.36
C LEU A 65 -1.73 19.64 -14.77
N PHE A 66 -1.06 20.50 -15.54
CA PHE A 66 -1.48 20.94 -16.87
C PHE A 66 -0.58 20.47 -18.01
N GLU A 67 0.57 19.91 -17.65
CA GLU A 67 1.56 19.28 -18.52
C GLU A 67 1.17 17.84 -18.87
N ASN A 68 1.75 17.34 -19.95
CA ASN A 68 1.69 15.92 -20.36
C ASN A 68 3.10 15.34 -20.36
N GLY A 69 3.20 14.04 -20.12
CA GLY A 69 4.48 13.33 -20.14
C GLY A 69 5.34 13.61 -18.92
N ILE A 70 6.59 13.18 -19.00
CA ILE A 70 7.50 13.10 -17.87
C ILE A 70 8.73 13.94 -18.17
N SER A 71 9.08 14.81 -17.23
CA SER A 71 10.20 15.73 -17.30
C SER A 71 10.81 15.85 -15.92
N ASP A 72 12.09 16.19 -15.85
CA ASP A 72 12.71 16.45 -14.57
C ASP A 72 12.13 17.73 -13.93
N ILE A 73 11.92 17.69 -12.61
CA ILE A 73 11.31 18.78 -11.86
C ILE A 73 12.18 19.06 -10.66
N ASP A 74 12.70 20.28 -10.57
CA ASP A 74 13.40 20.74 -9.38
C ASP A 74 12.38 21.02 -8.25
N ILE A 75 12.50 20.29 -7.15
CA ILE A 75 11.57 20.36 -6.03
C ILE A 75 12.30 20.86 -4.79
N SER A 76 11.99 22.10 -4.42
CA SER A 76 12.39 22.68 -3.13
C SER A 76 11.38 22.31 -2.03
N VAL A 77 11.73 21.33 -1.18
CA VAL A 77 10.93 20.96 0.00
C VAL A 77 11.21 21.92 1.16
N GLN A 78 10.14 22.46 1.75
CA GLN A 78 10.18 23.40 2.87
C GLN A 78 9.43 22.86 4.08
N GLN A 79 9.77 23.37 5.27
CA GLN A 79 9.03 23.08 6.50
C GLN A 79 7.66 23.76 6.46
N TRP A 80 6.61 23.04 6.85
CA TRP A 80 5.26 23.59 6.98
C TRP A 80 4.63 23.12 8.29
N ASP A 81 4.69 23.94 9.33
CA ASP A 81 4.26 23.61 10.70
C ASP A 81 4.90 22.30 11.19
N SER A 82 4.12 21.24 11.39
CA SER A 82 4.58 19.89 11.77
C SER A 82 4.84 18.95 10.59
N THR A 83 4.60 19.39 9.35
CA THR A 83 4.77 18.63 8.11
C THR A 83 5.77 19.30 7.16
N LYS A 84 5.83 18.83 5.93
CA LYS A 84 6.62 19.42 4.84
C LYS A 84 5.68 19.82 3.70
N GLY A 85 6.09 20.80 2.90
CA GLY A 85 5.40 21.22 1.68
C GLY A 85 6.39 21.49 0.57
N PHE A 86 5.94 21.43 -0.68
CA PHE A 86 6.71 21.83 -1.86
C PHE A 86 5.77 22.36 -2.95
N PHE A 87 6.33 22.98 -3.99
CA PHE A 87 5.62 23.84 -4.95
C PHE A 87 4.98 25.05 -4.26
N SER A 88 5.80 25.97 -3.75
CA SER A 88 5.32 27.18 -3.06
C SER A 88 4.46 28.07 -3.97
N THR A 89 3.41 28.64 -3.40
CA THR A 89 2.34 29.39 -4.11
C THR A 89 2.44 30.91 -3.95
N GLY A 90 3.24 31.38 -2.99
CA GLY A 90 3.40 32.80 -2.65
C GLY A 90 2.22 33.40 -1.89
N ASP A 91 2.39 34.65 -1.42
CA ASP A 91 1.54 35.28 -0.39
C ASP A 91 0.08 35.51 -0.77
N ARG A 92 -0.26 35.47 -2.08
CA ARG A 92 -1.64 35.67 -2.55
C ARG A 92 -2.50 34.42 -2.50
N SER A 93 -1.94 33.27 -2.13
CA SER A 93 -2.63 31.99 -2.09
C SER A 93 -3.07 31.65 -0.66
N ASP A 94 -4.26 31.08 -0.49
CA ASP A 94 -4.77 30.69 0.84
C ASP A 94 -4.05 29.46 1.45
N LEU A 95 -3.24 28.77 0.65
CA LEU A 95 -2.33 27.72 1.11
C LEU A 95 -0.91 28.10 0.66
N PRO A 96 0.13 27.88 1.50
CA PRO A 96 1.52 28.25 1.18
C PRO A 96 2.18 27.33 0.13
N PHE A 97 1.56 26.19 -0.17
CA PHE A 97 2.03 25.20 -1.13
C PHE A 97 0.88 24.69 -2.00
N ASP A 98 1.20 24.34 -3.24
CA ASP A 98 0.27 23.67 -4.15
C ASP A 98 0.19 22.19 -3.77
N ILE A 99 -0.68 21.91 -2.80
CA ILE A 99 -0.93 20.56 -2.30
C ILE A 99 -1.45 19.62 -3.38
N PHE A 100 -2.05 20.13 -4.45
CA PHE A 100 -2.60 19.30 -5.52
C PHE A 100 -1.48 18.82 -6.44
N ALA A 101 -0.62 19.71 -6.92
CA ALA A 101 0.56 19.30 -7.68
C ALA A 101 1.50 18.42 -6.83
N ALA A 102 1.71 18.77 -5.56
CA ALA A 102 2.57 17.99 -4.66
C ALA A 102 2.01 16.59 -4.41
N SER A 103 0.69 16.47 -4.20
CA SER A 103 0.03 15.17 -4.06
C SER A 103 0.09 14.36 -5.35
N PHE A 104 -0.10 14.98 -6.51
CA PHE A 104 0.01 14.28 -7.79
C PHE A 104 1.39 13.65 -7.97
N TYR A 105 2.46 14.40 -7.68
CA TYR A 105 3.83 13.91 -7.76
C TYR A 105 4.05 12.65 -6.90
N LEU A 106 3.56 12.68 -5.65
CA LEU A 106 3.69 11.57 -4.72
C LEU A 106 2.80 10.36 -5.06
N LEU A 107 1.55 10.60 -5.44
CA LEU A 107 0.55 9.55 -5.73
C LEU A 107 0.84 8.83 -7.05
N SER A 108 1.22 9.57 -8.09
CA SER A 108 1.61 8.99 -9.38
C SER A 108 2.96 8.27 -9.34
N ARG A 109 3.69 8.38 -8.21
CA ARG A 109 5.08 7.91 -8.06
C ARG A 109 5.97 8.49 -9.15
N TYR A 110 5.80 9.77 -9.47
CA TYR A 110 6.47 10.47 -10.57
C TYR A 110 8.00 10.27 -10.55
N GLU A 111 8.61 10.30 -9.35
CA GLU A 111 10.05 10.06 -9.15
C GLU A 111 10.54 8.66 -9.59
N GLU A 112 9.65 7.67 -9.67
CA GLU A 112 10.00 6.31 -10.10
C GLU A 112 10.02 6.16 -11.63
N TYR A 113 9.54 7.15 -12.37
CA TYR A 113 9.63 7.20 -13.83
C TYR A 113 10.89 7.93 -14.31
N LEU A 114 11.53 8.70 -13.42
CA LEU A 114 12.81 9.34 -13.66
C LEU A 114 13.96 8.35 -13.45
N PRO A 115 15.17 8.60 -14.01
CA PRO A 115 16.34 7.78 -13.75
C PRO A 115 16.64 7.66 -12.24
N HIS A 116 16.74 6.43 -11.74
CA HIS A 116 16.99 6.16 -10.32
C HIS A 116 17.75 4.85 -10.12
N VAL A 117 18.39 4.73 -8.95
CA VAL A 117 19.09 3.50 -8.54
C VAL A 117 18.08 2.48 -8.02
N LYS A 118 18.13 1.29 -8.60
CA LYS A 118 17.35 0.13 -8.16
C LYS A 118 18.22 -0.82 -7.35
N ASP A 119 17.60 -1.63 -6.51
CA ASP A 119 18.29 -2.76 -5.88
C ASP A 119 18.38 -3.99 -6.79
N ASP A 120 18.97 -5.07 -6.27
CA ASP A 120 19.16 -6.35 -6.98
C ASP A 120 17.86 -6.98 -7.50
N PHE A 121 16.70 -6.59 -6.97
CA PHE A 121 15.39 -7.07 -7.41
C PHE A 121 14.67 -6.04 -8.31
N GLY A 122 15.31 -4.94 -8.67
CA GLY A 122 14.75 -3.89 -9.50
C GLY A 122 13.83 -2.91 -8.75
N ARG A 123 13.86 -2.89 -7.42
CA ARG A 123 12.93 -2.10 -6.59
C ARG A 123 13.41 -0.67 -6.41
N TYR A 124 12.45 0.25 -6.33
CA TYR A 124 12.68 1.63 -5.89
C TYR A 124 12.93 1.67 -4.38
N MET A 125 14.08 2.23 -3.99
CA MET A 125 14.55 2.21 -2.60
C MET A 125 14.05 3.43 -1.83
N ALA A 126 13.70 3.25 -0.55
CA ALA A 126 13.24 4.36 0.31
C ALA A 126 14.23 5.53 0.32
N LYS A 127 15.53 5.24 0.41
CA LYS A 127 16.61 6.25 0.42
C LYS A 127 16.66 7.16 -0.80
N GLU A 128 16.13 6.72 -1.94
CA GLU A 128 16.09 7.50 -3.18
C GLU A 128 14.91 8.47 -3.20
N SER A 129 13.86 8.20 -2.42
CA SER A 129 12.64 9.01 -2.39
C SER A 129 12.89 10.40 -1.82
N ILE A 130 12.18 11.39 -2.39
CA ILE A 130 12.13 12.75 -1.83
C ILE A 130 11.68 12.73 -0.35
N ALA A 131 10.77 11.83 0.00
CA ALA A 131 10.26 11.69 1.37
C ALA A 131 11.33 11.26 2.38
N TYR A 132 12.22 10.35 1.99
CA TYR A 132 13.34 9.97 2.85
C TYR A 132 14.41 11.06 2.90
N LYS A 133 14.80 11.60 1.74
CA LYS A 133 15.83 12.66 1.62
C LYS A 133 15.49 13.89 2.48
N HIS A 134 14.21 14.28 2.52
CA HIS A 134 13.74 15.42 3.30
C HIS A 134 13.04 15.05 4.62
N ARG A 135 13.20 13.80 5.09
CA ARG A 135 12.77 13.31 6.42
C ARG A 135 11.28 13.48 6.72
N PHE A 136 10.41 13.20 5.75
CA PHE A 136 8.96 13.15 5.94
C PHE A 136 8.33 11.79 5.58
N LEU A 137 9.15 10.76 5.32
CA LEU A 137 8.67 9.41 5.00
C LEU A 137 7.76 8.81 6.07
N ASN A 138 7.89 9.22 7.31
CA ASN A 138 7.10 8.77 8.45
C ASN A 138 5.78 9.53 8.65
N GLN A 139 5.36 10.38 7.71
CA GLN A 139 4.11 11.12 7.78
C GLN A 139 3.22 10.86 6.54
N PRO A 140 1.89 10.72 6.70
CA PRO A 140 0.95 10.69 5.58
C PRO A 140 0.70 12.11 5.06
N VAL A 141 1.74 12.74 4.48
CA VAL A 141 1.73 14.17 4.12
C VAL A 141 0.55 14.56 3.23
N VAL A 142 0.13 13.71 2.28
CA VAL A 142 -1.03 13.96 1.40
C VAL A 142 -2.32 14.03 2.21
N ASP A 143 -2.51 13.13 3.18
CA ASP A 143 -3.65 13.17 4.08
C ASP A 143 -3.59 14.42 4.98
N ILE A 144 -2.42 14.75 5.53
CA ILE A 144 -2.23 15.97 6.35
C ILE A 144 -2.59 17.23 5.54
N TRP A 145 -2.12 17.33 4.29
CA TRP A 145 -2.41 18.47 3.42
C TRP A 145 -3.89 18.59 3.09
N ALA A 146 -4.60 17.45 2.92
CA ALA A 146 -6.03 17.47 2.74
C ALA A 146 -6.76 18.05 3.96
N TYR A 147 -6.35 17.69 5.19
CA TYR A 147 -6.93 18.30 6.39
C TYR A 147 -6.60 19.80 6.50
N LYS A 148 -5.40 20.23 6.10
CA LYS A 148 -5.10 21.67 6.02
C LYS A 148 -6.01 22.41 5.02
N LEU A 149 -6.33 21.79 3.88
CA LEU A 149 -7.33 22.34 2.96
C LEU A 149 -8.73 22.38 3.59
N LYS A 150 -9.11 21.34 4.35
CA LYS A 150 -10.37 21.31 5.10
C LYS A 150 -10.45 22.48 6.08
N ASP A 151 -9.39 22.77 6.82
CA ASP A 151 -9.36 23.86 7.79
C ASP A 151 -9.62 25.21 7.11
N VAL A 152 -8.91 25.52 6.02
CA VAL A 152 -9.13 26.75 5.24
C VAL A 152 -10.54 26.80 4.61
N LEU A 153 -11.05 25.67 4.11
CA LEU A 153 -12.44 25.60 3.61
C LEU A 153 -13.45 25.83 4.73
N GLN A 154 -13.23 25.31 5.94
CA GLN A 154 -14.12 25.49 7.08
C GLN A 154 -14.15 26.93 7.56
N GLU A 155 -12.99 27.61 7.58
CA GLU A 155 -12.91 29.04 7.89
C GLU A 155 -13.72 29.87 6.89
N ARG A 156 -13.67 29.52 5.60
CA ARG A 156 -14.39 30.24 4.54
C ARG A 156 -15.88 29.90 4.46
N PHE A 157 -16.24 28.67 4.82
CA PHE A 157 -17.62 28.16 4.77
C PHE A 157 -18.01 27.56 6.14
N PRO A 158 -18.19 28.38 7.20
CA PRO A 158 -18.37 27.91 8.58
C PRO A 158 -19.58 26.98 8.78
N GLU A 159 -20.64 27.19 8.02
CA GLU A 159 -21.89 26.41 8.10
C GLU A 159 -21.78 25.02 7.47
N PHE A 160 -20.70 24.72 6.73
CA PHE A 160 -20.56 23.44 6.06
C PHE A 160 -20.03 22.36 7.02
N ASN A 161 -20.78 21.27 7.15
CA ASN A 161 -20.40 20.12 7.95
C ASN A 161 -19.66 19.08 7.10
N PHE A 162 -18.35 18.95 7.32
CA PHE A 162 -17.56 17.91 6.66
C PHE A 162 -17.83 16.54 7.26
N PRO A 163 -17.86 15.47 6.44
CA PRO A 163 -17.99 14.12 6.96
C PRO A 163 -16.74 13.76 7.79
N ASN A 164 -16.98 13.07 8.91
CA ASN A 164 -15.91 12.56 9.75
C ASN A 164 -15.44 11.20 9.26
N ARG A 165 -14.12 11.03 9.16
CA ARG A 165 -13.49 9.74 8.94
C ARG A 165 -13.16 9.08 10.27
N THR A 166 -13.12 7.76 10.26
CA THR A 166 -12.62 6.97 11.38
C THR A 166 -11.36 6.22 10.94
N TYR A 167 -10.41 6.10 11.87
CA TYR A 167 -9.25 5.23 11.71
C TYR A 167 -9.68 3.80 11.38
N LYS A 168 -8.99 3.17 10.44
CA LYS A 168 -9.24 1.78 10.01
C LYS A 168 -7.93 1.04 9.92
N ILE A 169 -8.00 -0.29 10.03
CA ILE A 169 -6.90 -1.17 9.70
C ILE A 169 -7.29 -2.15 8.60
N GLN A 170 -6.31 -2.52 7.78
CA GLN A 170 -6.45 -3.49 6.71
C GLN A 170 -5.26 -4.46 6.74
N PRO A 171 -5.27 -5.45 7.66
CA PRO A 171 -4.16 -6.38 7.78
C PRO A 171 -4.02 -7.26 6.54
N VAL A 172 -2.78 -7.39 6.05
CA VAL A 172 -2.40 -8.24 4.94
C VAL A 172 -1.50 -9.36 5.45
N ILE A 173 -1.90 -10.61 5.21
CA ILE A 173 -1.09 -11.79 5.46
C ILE A 173 -0.49 -12.29 4.15
N ASP A 174 0.82 -12.11 3.98
CA ASP A 174 1.57 -12.54 2.79
C ASP A 174 2.03 -14.00 2.97
N VAL A 175 1.62 -14.90 2.08
CA VAL A 175 1.89 -16.34 2.20
C VAL A 175 2.78 -16.80 1.05
N PRO A 176 4.10 -16.57 1.12
CA PRO A 176 5.05 -17.12 0.15
C PRO A 176 5.17 -18.64 0.27
N MET A 177 4.86 -19.20 1.44
CA MET A 177 4.96 -20.63 1.68
C MET A 177 4.09 -21.06 2.86
N ALA A 178 3.14 -21.96 2.64
CA ALA A 178 2.26 -22.45 3.70
C ALA A 178 2.93 -23.43 4.67
N PHE A 179 3.86 -24.27 4.20
CA PHE A 179 4.56 -25.25 5.03
C PHE A 179 6.07 -25.24 4.75
N TYR A 180 6.87 -25.27 5.80
CA TYR A 180 8.33 -25.27 5.71
C TYR A 180 8.90 -26.66 5.40
N PHE A 181 8.32 -27.72 5.95
CA PHE A 181 8.75 -29.11 5.72
C PHE A 181 7.67 -29.92 5.00
N ARG A 182 6.41 -29.80 5.44
CA ARG A 182 5.33 -30.63 4.90
C ARG A 182 5.05 -30.31 3.43
N LYS A 183 4.56 -31.32 2.71
CA LYS A 183 4.01 -31.20 1.34
C LYS A 183 4.98 -30.65 0.26
N LYS A 184 6.29 -30.57 0.53
CA LYS A 184 7.33 -30.17 -0.45
C LYS A 184 7.74 -31.27 -1.44
N GLY A 185 7.27 -32.51 -1.26
CA GLY A 185 7.64 -33.65 -2.10
C GLY A 185 8.93 -34.35 -1.66
N PHE A 186 9.12 -35.58 -2.14
CA PHE A 186 10.17 -36.48 -1.68
C PHE A 186 11.58 -35.98 -2.01
N LEU A 187 11.85 -35.61 -3.27
CA LEU A 187 13.17 -35.12 -3.70
C LEU A 187 13.63 -33.87 -2.93
N ARG A 188 12.70 -32.91 -2.66
CA ARG A 188 13.01 -31.72 -1.86
C ARG A 188 13.30 -32.06 -0.39
N THR A 189 12.71 -33.14 0.12
CA THR A 189 12.98 -33.60 1.48
C THR A 189 14.38 -34.20 1.58
N ILE A 190 14.75 -35.07 0.63
CA ILE A 190 16.10 -35.65 0.55
C ILE A 190 17.16 -34.55 0.39
N GLY A 191 16.99 -33.65 -0.59
CA GLY A 191 17.95 -32.55 -0.79
C GLY A 191 18.07 -31.64 0.44
N GLY A 192 16.96 -31.41 1.15
CA GLY A 192 16.95 -30.73 2.43
C GLY A 192 17.73 -31.47 3.51
N THR A 193 17.54 -32.78 3.65
CA THR A 193 18.28 -33.65 4.58
C THR A 193 19.77 -33.65 4.29
N ILE A 194 20.19 -33.83 3.04
CA ILE A 194 21.61 -33.80 2.63
C ILE A 194 22.21 -32.43 2.96
N THR A 195 21.50 -31.34 2.69
CA THR A 195 21.95 -29.98 3.00
C THR A 195 22.07 -29.75 4.50
N ASP A 196 21.10 -30.24 5.29
CA ASP A 196 21.10 -30.09 6.74
C ASP A 196 22.27 -30.87 7.37
N ILE A 197 22.56 -32.10 6.89
CA ILE A 197 23.70 -32.91 7.33
C ILE A 197 25.02 -32.25 6.91
N GLY A 198 25.17 -31.91 5.62
CA GLY A 198 26.41 -31.34 5.08
C GLY A 198 26.76 -29.97 5.67
N ARG A 199 25.78 -29.23 6.19
CA ARG A 199 25.98 -27.95 6.91
C ARG A 199 25.93 -28.10 8.44
N PHE A 200 25.97 -29.32 8.96
CA PHE A 200 25.93 -29.64 10.40
C PHE A 200 24.74 -29.01 11.15
N LYS A 201 23.59 -28.83 10.47
CA LYS A 201 22.36 -28.25 11.03
C LYS A 201 21.49 -29.31 11.70
N PHE A 202 22.02 -30.03 12.67
CA PHE A 202 21.34 -31.16 13.32
C PHE A 202 20.01 -30.75 14.00
N LYS A 203 19.91 -29.54 14.57
CA LYS A 203 18.64 -29.00 15.11
C LYS A 203 17.55 -28.92 14.03
N GLN A 204 17.90 -28.48 12.82
CA GLN A 204 16.99 -28.37 11.69
C GLN A 204 16.60 -29.75 11.15
N LEU A 205 17.56 -30.67 11.08
CA LEU A 205 17.32 -32.06 10.71
C LEU A 205 16.33 -32.76 11.66
N TYR A 206 16.55 -32.64 12.97
CA TYR A 206 15.63 -33.15 13.99
C TYR A 206 14.23 -32.54 13.86
N GLN A 207 14.16 -31.23 13.65
CA GLN A 207 12.87 -30.54 13.45
C GLN A 207 12.15 -31.04 12.20
N ARG A 208 12.86 -31.23 11.08
CA ARG A 208 12.31 -31.76 9.82
C ARG A 208 11.61 -33.08 10.05
N TYR A 209 12.31 -34.07 10.62
CA TYR A 209 11.73 -35.40 10.82
C TYR A 209 10.67 -35.42 11.92
N SER A 210 10.81 -34.61 12.98
CA SER A 210 9.75 -34.44 13.98
C SER A 210 8.44 -33.93 13.35
N VAL A 211 8.53 -33.01 12.38
CA VAL A 211 7.36 -32.48 11.67
C VAL A 211 6.81 -33.49 10.66
N LEU A 212 7.68 -34.16 9.90
CA LEU A 212 7.26 -35.13 8.88
C LEU A 212 6.61 -36.38 9.49
N MET A 213 7.07 -36.82 10.67
CA MET A 213 6.49 -37.93 11.43
C MET A 213 5.27 -37.51 12.27
N GLY A 214 4.93 -36.22 12.31
CA GLY A 214 3.75 -35.71 13.01
C GLY A 214 3.92 -35.42 14.51
N PHE A 215 5.12 -35.60 15.07
CA PHE A 215 5.41 -35.25 16.47
C PHE A 215 5.40 -33.75 16.74
N LYS A 216 5.62 -32.92 15.72
CA LYS A 216 5.57 -31.46 15.81
C LYS A 216 4.75 -30.85 14.68
N ARG A 217 4.15 -29.68 14.93
CA ARG A 217 3.52 -28.87 13.89
C ARG A 217 4.58 -28.23 13.00
N ASP A 218 4.25 -28.06 11.73
CA ASP A 218 5.10 -27.33 10.80
C ASP A 218 5.19 -25.86 11.24
N PRO A 219 6.39 -25.26 11.34
CA PRO A 219 6.53 -23.91 11.87
C PRO A 219 5.80 -22.86 11.03
N TYR A 220 5.55 -23.10 9.73
CA TYR A 220 4.87 -22.13 8.86
C TYR A 220 3.33 -22.32 8.87
N ASP A 221 2.85 -23.40 9.49
CA ASP A 221 1.43 -23.69 9.66
C ASP A 221 0.83 -22.85 10.81
N THR A 222 0.69 -21.55 10.56
CA THR A 222 0.19 -20.56 11.52
C THR A 222 -1.27 -20.17 11.27
N PHE A 223 -1.91 -20.75 10.27
CA PHE A 223 -3.23 -20.33 9.78
C PHE A 223 -4.34 -20.50 10.83
N LYS A 224 -4.25 -21.50 11.71
CA LYS A 224 -5.18 -21.62 12.84
C LYS A 224 -5.16 -20.37 13.73
N TRP A 225 -3.97 -19.83 14.01
CA TRP A 225 -3.82 -18.61 14.81
C TRP A 225 -4.35 -17.39 14.05
N VAL A 226 -4.03 -17.26 12.76
CA VAL A 226 -4.53 -16.18 11.88
C VAL A 226 -6.06 -16.17 11.85
N ILE A 227 -6.70 -17.32 11.61
CA ILE A 227 -8.17 -17.45 11.60
C ILE A 227 -8.76 -17.14 12.97
N THR A 228 -8.12 -17.56 14.06
CA THR A 228 -8.59 -17.26 15.42
C THR A 228 -8.61 -15.76 15.67
N LYS A 229 -7.55 -15.05 15.25
CA LYS A 229 -7.49 -13.58 15.34
C LYS A 229 -8.51 -12.89 14.43
N GLN A 230 -8.66 -13.37 13.20
CA GLN A 230 -9.71 -12.88 12.28
C GLN A 230 -11.11 -12.97 12.89
N LYS A 231 -11.45 -14.06 13.58
CA LYS A 231 -12.76 -14.26 14.21
C LYS A 231 -13.05 -13.27 15.34
N GLN A 232 -12.02 -12.63 15.89
CA GLN A 232 -12.14 -11.62 16.94
C GLN A 232 -12.35 -10.21 16.37
N CYS A 233 -12.20 -10.01 15.06
CA CYS A 233 -12.32 -8.71 14.39
C CYS A 233 -13.59 -8.63 13.54
N ASN A 234 -14.17 -7.44 13.43
CA ASN A 234 -15.35 -7.16 12.58
C ASN A 234 -15.01 -6.88 11.11
N PHE A 235 -13.73 -6.69 10.78
CA PHE A 235 -13.22 -6.53 9.41
C PHE A 235 -12.44 -7.77 8.97
N LYS A 236 -12.33 -7.99 7.66
CA LYS A 236 -11.60 -9.14 7.09
C LYS A 236 -10.15 -8.80 6.76
N PHE A 237 -9.23 -9.69 7.13
CA PHE A 237 -7.85 -9.70 6.68
C PHE A 237 -7.80 -10.05 5.18
N MET A 238 -6.76 -9.55 4.51
CA MET A 238 -6.41 -9.94 3.14
C MET A 238 -5.28 -10.97 3.18
N VAL A 239 -5.53 -12.20 2.74
CA VAL A 239 -4.51 -13.27 2.72
C VAL A 239 -4.09 -13.58 1.29
N LEU A 240 -2.81 -13.41 0.96
CA LEU A 240 -2.30 -13.49 -0.40
C LEU A 240 -1.39 -14.71 -0.54
N PHE A 241 -1.86 -15.73 -1.28
CA PHE A 241 -1.15 -17.00 -1.43
C PHE A 241 -0.30 -17.06 -2.68
N LEU A 242 0.96 -17.49 -2.53
CA LEU A 242 1.81 -17.85 -3.65
C LEU A 242 1.40 -19.22 -4.17
N ILE A 243 0.85 -19.25 -5.39
CA ILE A 243 0.40 -20.48 -6.05
C ILE A 243 1.10 -20.72 -7.41
N GLY A 244 2.08 -19.89 -7.74
CA GLY A 244 2.92 -20.06 -8.92
C GLY A 244 3.67 -21.37 -8.94
N ASP A 245 4.21 -21.72 -10.11
CA ASP A 245 4.99 -22.94 -10.27
C ASP A 245 6.36 -22.79 -9.57
N TYR A 246 6.93 -23.89 -9.08
CA TYR A 246 8.19 -23.88 -8.34
C TYR A 246 9.34 -23.36 -9.22
N SER A 247 10.12 -22.40 -8.73
CA SER A 247 11.22 -21.78 -9.47
C SER A 247 12.47 -21.58 -8.61
N THR A 248 13.49 -20.93 -9.15
CA THR A 248 14.68 -20.47 -8.39
C THR A 248 14.31 -19.48 -7.29
N TYR A 249 13.31 -18.63 -7.51
CA TYR A 249 12.84 -17.61 -6.58
C TYR A 249 11.71 -18.10 -5.67
N ASP A 250 10.76 -18.82 -6.25
CA ASP A 250 9.50 -19.20 -5.61
C ASP A 250 9.53 -20.68 -5.21
N LYS A 251 9.52 -20.92 -3.90
CA LYS A 251 9.73 -22.27 -3.33
C LYS A 251 8.45 -22.87 -2.73
N ASN A 252 7.28 -22.40 -3.17
CA ASN A 252 5.96 -22.73 -2.64
C ASN A 252 5.57 -24.21 -2.85
N ILE A 253 4.30 -24.50 -2.58
CA ILE A 253 3.70 -25.84 -2.67
C ILE A 253 2.79 -25.86 -3.90
N SER A 254 2.86 -26.96 -4.65
CA SER A 254 1.99 -27.15 -5.81
C SER A 254 0.51 -27.22 -5.39
N VAL A 255 -0.34 -26.51 -6.14
CA VAL A 255 -1.80 -26.56 -6.02
C VAL A 255 -2.41 -27.94 -6.31
N ASN A 256 -1.64 -28.87 -6.89
CA ASN A 256 -2.08 -30.26 -7.07
C ASN A 256 -2.22 -31.01 -5.73
N LYS A 257 -1.73 -30.44 -4.62
CA LYS A 257 -1.88 -31.00 -3.28
C LYS A 257 -3.21 -30.59 -2.67
N LYS A 258 -4.11 -31.57 -2.50
CA LYS A 258 -5.46 -31.38 -1.94
C LYS A 258 -5.45 -30.64 -0.59
N GLU A 259 -4.47 -30.89 0.27
CA GLU A 259 -4.40 -30.21 1.57
C GLU A 259 -4.04 -28.72 1.45
N PHE A 260 -3.25 -28.32 0.45
CA PHE A 260 -2.96 -26.91 0.22
C PHE A 260 -4.18 -26.17 -0.33
N VAL A 261 -4.90 -26.78 -1.27
CA VAL A 261 -6.19 -26.25 -1.77
C VAL A 261 -7.22 -26.16 -0.65
N SER A 262 -7.34 -27.20 0.19
CA SER A 262 -8.23 -27.21 1.35
C SER A 262 -7.86 -26.12 2.35
N LEU A 263 -6.57 -25.89 2.59
CA LEU A 263 -6.10 -24.79 3.42
C LEU A 263 -6.55 -23.43 2.86
N ILE A 264 -6.31 -23.16 1.57
CA ILE A 264 -6.72 -21.90 0.94
C ILE A 264 -8.24 -21.69 1.10
N LYS A 265 -9.04 -22.73 0.81
CA LYS A 265 -10.50 -22.70 1.00
C LYS A 265 -10.89 -22.39 2.45
N SER A 266 -10.29 -23.08 3.41
CA SER A 266 -10.58 -22.87 4.84
C SER A 266 -10.24 -21.46 5.32
N VAL A 267 -9.21 -20.83 4.74
CA VAL A 267 -8.89 -19.42 5.03
C VAL A 267 -9.89 -18.49 4.34
N ALA A 268 -10.31 -18.82 3.11
CA ALA A 268 -11.28 -18.05 2.33
C ALA A 268 -12.71 -18.03 2.92
N ASP A 269 -13.02 -18.94 3.86
CA ASP A 269 -14.27 -18.94 4.62
C ASP A 269 -14.32 -17.76 5.64
N TYR A 270 -13.15 -17.31 6.13
CA TYR A 270 -13.06 -16.28 7.17
C TYR A 270 -12.42 -14.97 6.67
N CYS A 271 -11.48 -15.05 5.74
CA CYS A 271 -10.70 -13.93 5.24
C CYS A 271 -11.02 -13.63 3.76
N ASN A 272 -10.61 -12.45 3.29
CA ASN A 272 -10.45 -12.22 1.86
C ASN A 272 -9.17 -12.93 1.38
N VAL A 273 -9.23 -13.53 0.19
CA VAL A 273 -8.10 -14.24 -0.40
C VAL A 273 -7.77 -13.67 -1.76
N GLY A 274 -6.48 -13.48 -2.02
CA GLY A 274 -5.94 -13.11 -3.31
C GLY A 274 -4.65 -13.87 -3.62
N ILE A 275 -3.93 -13.45 -4.66
CA ILE A 275 -2.66 -14.08 -5.05
C ILE A 275 -1.47 -13.26 -4.58
N LYS A 276 -0.42 -13.97 -4.18
CA LYS A 276 0.94 -13.44 -4.27
C LYS A 276 1.45 -13.83 -5.65
N ALA A 277 1.54 -12.88 -6.56
CA ALA A 277 2.07 -13.13 -7.91
C ALA A 277 3.52 -13.61 -7.82
N SER A 278 3.83 -14.72 -8.49
CA SER A 278 5.20 -15.27 -8.51
C SER A 278 6.18 -14.30 -9.15
N TYR A 279 7.48 -14.49 -8.89
CA TYR A 279 8.52 -13.63 -9.46
C TYR A 279 8.46 -13.59 -10.99
N PHE A 280 8.25 -14.74 -11.64
CA PHE A 280 8.16 -14.80 -13.11
C PHE A 280 6.85 -14.21 -13.66
N ALA A 281 5.75 -14.26 -12.90
CA ALA A 281 4.51 -13.59 -13.27
C ALA A 281 4.64 -12.05 -13.33
N LEU A 282 5.68 -11.48 -12.69
CA LEU A 282 5.93 -10.04 -12.73
C LEU A 282 6.51 -9.57 -14.08
N GLU A 283 7.10 -10.48 -14.84
CA GLU A 283 7.73 -10.21 -16.14
C GLU A 283 6.93 -10.82 -17.31
N ASP A 284 6.07 -11.81 -17.03
CA ASP A 284 5.23 -12.46 -18.04
C ASP A 284 3.75 -12.48 -17.61
N ILE A 285 2.94 -11.68 -18.33
CA ILE A 285 1.50 -11.57 -18.12
C ILE A 285 0.76 -12.89 -18.34
N SER A 286 1.26 -13.78 -19.21
CA SER A 286 0.66 -15.09 -19.45
C SER A 286 0.75 -15.99 -18.22
N ILE A 287 1.88 -15.92 -17.49
CA ILE A 287 2.05 -16.62 -16.22
C ILE A 287 1.11 -16.03 -15.17
N LEU A 288 1.03 -14.69 -15.07
CA LEU A 288 0.11 -14.03 -14.14
C LEU A 288 -1.35 -14.40 -14.41
N LYS A 289 -1.77 -14.44 -15.67
CA LYS A 289 -3.11 -14.89 -16.10
C LYS A 289 -3.38 -16.33 -15.67
N LYS A 290 -2.41 -17.23 -15.86
CA LYS A 290 -2.51 -18.64 -15.42
C LYS A 290 -2.64 -18.74 -13.90
N GLU A 291 -1.88 -17.95 -13.14
CA GLU A 291 -1.99 -17.89 -11.67
C GLU A 291 -3.34 -17.33 -11.23
N LYS A 292 -3.82 -16.26 -11.84
CA LYS A 292 -5.16 -15.70 -11.59
C LYS A 292 -6.24 -16.75 -11.76
N LEU A 293 -6.32 -17.38 -12.94
CA LEU A 293 -7.35 -18.38 -13.25
C LEU A 293 -7.29 -19.59 -12.31
N LYS A 294 -6.09 -20.04 -11.93
CA LYS A 294 -5.91 -21.12 -10.94
C LYS A 294 -6.47 -20.72 -9.57
N MET A 295 -6.21 -19.50 -9.10
CA MET A 295 -6.74 -19.04 -7.81
C MET A 295 -8.26 -18.94 -7.87
N GLU A 296 -8.81 -18.33 -8.93
CA GLU A 296 -10.26 -18.20 -9.14
C GLU A 296 -10.97 -19.57 -9.10
N ALA A 297 -10.39 -20.58 -9.75
CA ALA A 297 -10.89 -21.96 -9.69
C ALA A 297 -10.81 -22.59 -8.28
N ILE A 298 -9.80 -22.23 -7.47
CA ILE A 298 -9.67 -22.73 -6.09
C ILE A 298 -10.71 -22.10 -5.17
N VAL A 299 -10.92 -20.78 -5.24
CA VAL A 299 -11.81 -20.03 -4.33
C VAL A 299 -13.24 -19.86 -4.85
N ASN A 300 -13.49 -20.29 -6.10
CA ASN A 300 -14.77 -20.20 -6.83
C ASN A 300 -15.36 -18.78 -6.82
N ARG A 301 -14.51 -17.79 -7.10
CA ARG A 301 -14.85 -16.36 -7.15
C ARG A 301 -13.77 -15.60 -7.92
N ASP A 302 -14.11 -14.45 -8.47
CA ASP A 302 -13.15 -13.60 -9.17
C ASP A 302 -12.05 -13.10 -8.24
N LEU A 303 -10.83 -13.01 -8.79
CA LEU A 303 -9.67 -12.58 -8.05
C LEU A 303 -9.69 -11.06 -7.89
N LYS A 304 -9.86 -10.60 -6.64
CA LYS A 304 -9.94 -9.16 -6.35
C LYS A 304 -8.59 -8.50 -6.12
N ALA A 305 -7.62 -9.24 -5.58
CA ALA A 305 -6.43 -8.67 -4.98
C ALA A 305 -5.14 -9.42 -5.32
N VAL A 306 -4.06 -8.66 -5.45
CA VAL A 306 -2.72 -9.17 -5.70
C VAL A 306 -1.69 -8.47 -4.81
N ARG A 307 -0.60 -9.18 -4.54
CA ARG A 307 0.68 -8.59 -4.11
C ARG A 307 1.81 -9.24 -4.87
N HIS A 308 2.79 -8.46 -5.29
CA HIS A 308 3.94 -8.99 -6.01
C HIS A 308 4.95 -9.66 -5.07
N SER A 309 5.56 -10.75 -5.54
CA SER A 309 6.69 -11.35 -4.84
C SER A 309 7.84 -10.36 -4.67
N PHE A 310 8.51 -10.46 -3.53
CA PHE A 310 9.61 -9.56 -3.13
C PHE A 310 9.25 -8.06 -3.04
N SER A 311 7.95 -7.72 -3.10
CA SER A 311 7.48 -6.33 -3.29
C SER A 311 8.09 -5.65 -4.51
N LYS A 312 8.43 -6.43 -5.55
CA LYS A 312 8.94 -5.93 -6.82
C LYS A 312 7.81 -5.27 -7.59
N LEU A 313 7.92 -3.95 -7.75
CA LEU A 313 6.95 -3.12 -8.44
C LEU A 313 7.66 -2.36 -9.55
N ASN A 314 7.47 -2.81 -10.79
CA ASN A 314 8.05 -2.20 -11.98
C ASN A 314 6.97 -1.36 -12.67
N LEU A 315 6.89 -0.07 -12.34
CA LEU A 315 5.97 0.85 -13.01
C LEU A 315 6.48 1.17 -14.44
N PRO A 316 5.57 1.39 -15.40
CA PRO A 316 4.11 1.20 -15.32
C PRO A 316 3.66 -0.26 -15.56
N GLN A 317 4.53 -1.11 -16.14
CA GLN A 317 4.16 -2.42 -16.69
C GLN A 317 3.45 -3.33 -15.66
N SER A 318 3.96 -3.37 -14.44
CA SER A 318 3.37 -4.13 -13.33
C SER A 318 1.87 -3.84 -13.17
N TYR A 319 1.49 -2.57 -13.15
CA TYR A 319 0.09 -2.17 -12.94
C TYR A 319 -0.76 -2.23 -14.20
N ARG A 320 -0.17 -2.01 -15.38
CA ARG A 320 -0.85 -2.26 -16.66
C ARG A 320 -1.29 -3.72 -16.77
N ASN A 321 -0.42 -4.67 -16.39
CA ASN A 321 -0.77 -6.09 -16.38
C ASN A 321 -1.96 -6.39 -15.45
N LEU A 322 -2.05 -5.72 -14.30
CA LEU A 322 -3.18 -5.90 -13.38
C LEU A 322 -4.48 -5.34 -13.96
N VAL A 323 -4.42 -4.17 -14.61
CA VAL A 323 -5.57 -3.56 -15.29
C VAL A 323 -6.05 -4.44 -16.44
N GLU A 324 -5.15 -4.95 -17.28
CA GLU A 324 -5.48 -5.84 -18.41
C GLU A 324 -6.14 -7.15 -17.94
N LEU A 325 -5.70 -7.69 -16.81
CA LEU A 325 -6.27 -8.89 -16.22
C LEU A 325 -7.47 -8.62 -15.30
N GLU A 326 -7.96 -7.38 -15.25
CA GLU A 326 -9.10 -6.95 -14.42
C GLU A 326 -8.92 -7.26 -12.93
N ILE A 327 -7.68 -7.20 -12.43
CA ILE A 327 -7.37 -7.29 -11.00
C ILE A 327 -7.50 -5.89 -10.41
N HIS A 328 -8.45 -5.70 -9.50
CA HIS A 328 -8.84 -4.36 -9.06
C HIS A 328 -8.09 -3.81 -7.84
N GLN A 329 -7.36 -4.64 -7.09
CA GLN A 329 -6.65 -4.21 -5.88
C GLN A 329 -5.19 -4.67 -5.84
N ASP A 330 -4.28 -3.72 -5.67
CA ASP A 330 -2.88 -3.98 -5.36
C ASP A 330 -2.56 -3.72 -3.89
N PHE A 331 -1.71 -4.57 -3.31
CA PHE A 331 -1.15 -4.44 -1.96
C PHE A 331 0.39 -4.47 -1.98
N THR A 332 1.02 -4.00 -3.06
CA THR A 332 2.48 -4.06 -3.28
C THR A 332 3.18 -2.75 -2.94
N MET A 333 2.49 -1.61 -3.01
CA MET A 333 3.14 -0.31 -2.83
C MET A 333 3.51 -0.02 -1.37
N GLY A 334 4.78 -0.21 -1.05
CA GLY A 334 5.41 0.18 0.21
C GLY A 334 6.91 -0.10 0.16
N TYR A 335 7.61 0.08 1.28
CA TYR A 335 9.04 -0.19 1.39
C TYR A 335 9.29 -1.46 2.22
N ILE A 336 10.17 -2.33 1.72
CA ILE A 336 10.48 -3.60 2.38
C ILE A 336 11.31 -3.43 3.65
N ASP A 337 12.05 -2.33 3.76
CA ASP A 337 13.07 -2.11 4.76
C ASP A 337 12.85 -0.80 5.54
N ALA A 338 11.76 -0.08 5.29
CA ALA A 338 11.42 1.15 6.00
C ALA A 338 9.95 1.15 6.40
N LEU A 339 9.66 1.65 7.61
CA LEU A 339 8.31 2.03 8.00
C LEU A 339 7.99 3.40 7.40
N GLY A 340 6.78 3.60 6.88
CA GLY A 340 6.35 4.90 6.37
C GLY A 340 5.48 4.85 5.13
N PHE A 341 5.33 5.98 4.46
CA PHE A 341 4.32 6.21 3.43
C PHE A 341 4.98 6.38 2.05
N ARG A 342 5.12 5.30 1.28
CA ARG A 342 5.75 5.33 -0.05
C ARG A 342 5.11 6.35 -0.98
N ALA A 343 3.78 6.41 -1.04
CA ALA A 343 3.04 7.40 -1.85
C ALA A 343 2.66 8.67 -1.07
N GLY A 344 3.25 8.90 0.11
CA GLY A 344 2.90 10.03 0.99
C GLY A 344 1.48 9.98 1.57
N THR A 345 0.75 8.87 1.39
CA THR A 345 -0.61 8.68 1.88
C THR A 345 -0.82 7.33 2.54
N CYS A 346 -1.80 7.28 3.44
CA CYS A 346 -2.37 6.07 4.03
C CYS A 346 -3.76 5.73 3.47
N THR A 347 -4.31 6.57 2.59
CA THR A 347 -5.63 6.40 1.99
C THR A 347 -5.48 5.69 0.64
N PRO A 348 -6.22 4.59 0.39
CA PRO A 348 -6.21 3.93 -0.91
C PRO A 348 -6.55 4.90 -2.06
N PHE A 349 -5.86 4.74 -3.18
CA PHE A 349 -5.97 5.63 -4.33
C PHE A 349 -5.97 4.83 -5.64
N GLN A 350 -6.29 5.49 -6.75
CA GLN A 350 -6.32 4.82 -8.05
C GLN A 350 -4.95 4.94 -8.73
N TYR A 351 -4.55 3.92 -9.48
CA TYR A 351 -3.35 4.03 -10.29
C TYR A 351 -3.57 5.03 -11.43
N TYR A 352 -2.69 6.02 -11.52
CA TYR A 352 -2.62 6.94 -12.63
C TYR A 352 -1.47 6.53 -13.55
N ASP A 353 -1.81 6.15 -14.78
CA ASP A 353 -0.82 5.80 -15.80
C ASP A 353 -0.25 7.09 -16.42
N LEU A 354 0.99 7.42 -16.05
CA LEU A 354 1.63 8.67 -16.46
C LEU A 354 1.88 8.74 -17.98
N ASP A 355 2.27 7.65 -18.63
CA ASP A 355 2.56 7.70 -20.07
C ASP A 355 1.27 7.90 -20.90
N PHE A 356 0.14 7.35 -20.42
CA PHE A 356 -1.15 7.47 -21.08
C PHE A 356 -2.04 8.60 -20.54
N GLU A 357 -1.58 9.35 -19.53
CA GLU A 357 -2.32 10.43 -18.86
C GLU A 357 -3.74 10.05 -18.43
N VAL A 358 -3.90 8.86 -17.84
CA VAL A 358 -5.21 8.31 -17.51
C VAL A 358 -5.26 7.68 -16.14
N GLN A 359 -6.34 7.95 -15.40
CA GLN A 359 -6.67 7.20 -14.19
C GLN A 359 -7.27 5.85 -14.59
N THR A 360 -6.67 4.77 -14.10
CA THR A 360 -7.15 3.40 -14.30
C THR A 360 -8.12 2.97 -13.19
N PRO A 361 -8.83 1.83 -13.32
CA PRO A 361 -9.68 1.30 -12.26
C PRO A 361 -8.92 0.50 -11.18
N LEU A 362 -7.59 0.36 -11.29
CA LEU A 362 -6.78 -0.35 -10.30
C LEU A 362 -6.64 0.51 -9.03
N GLN A 363 -7.12 -0.01 -7.91
CA GLN A 363 -6.92 0.59 -6.60
C GLN A 363 -5.59 0.12 -5.99
N ILE A 364 -4.73 1.07 -5.65
CA ILE A 364 -3.53 0.85 -4.87
C ILE A 364 -3.88 0.99 -3.38
N ASN A 365 -3.59 -0.04 -2.60
CA ASN A 365 -3.70 -0.05 -1.15
C ASN A 365 -2.28 -0.02 -0.57
N PRO A 366 -1.69 1.17 -0.36
CA PRO A 366 -0.31 1.27 0.08
C PRO A 366 -0.16 0.69 1.49
N TYR A 367 0.96 0.00 1.74
CA TYR A 367 1.30 -0.52 3.06
C TYR A 367 2.35 0.32 3.76
N GLN A 368 2.23 0.45 5.08
CA GLN A 368 3.11 1.32 5.88
C GLN A 368 4.09 0.54 6.75
N CYS A 369 3.83 -0.75 6.96
CA CYS A 369 4.65 -1.62 7.77
C CYS A 369 4.73 -3.00 7.13
N LEU A 370 5.94 -3.43 6.76
CA LEU A 370 6.25 -4.84 6.50
C LEU A 370 6.97 -5.39 7.72
N ASP A 371 6.59 -6.60 8.17
CA ASP A 371 7.24 -7.29 9.28
C ASP A 371 8.78 -7.31 9.22
N PHE A 372 9.39 -7.49 8.04
CA PHE A 372 10.84 -7.45 7.87
C PHE A 372 11.45 -6.08 8.23
N ALA A 373 10.74 -4.98 8.00
CA ALA A 373 11.24 -3.65 8.36
C ALA A 373 11.37 -3.49 9.89
N LEU A 374 10.54 -4.22 10.67
CA LEU A 374 10.62 -4.21 12.14
C LEU A 374 11.86 -4.94 12.68
N LEU A 375 12.49 -5.82 11.88
CA LEU A 375 13.71 -6.51 12.30
C LEU A 375 14.93 -5.59 12.39
N LYS A 376 14.86 -4.36 11.85
CA LYS A 376 15.91 -3.35 12.01
C LYS A 376 16.05 -2.89 13.47
N TYR A 377 14.96 -2.96 14.25
CA TYR A 377 14.92 -2.59 15.66
C TYR A 377 15.27 -3.81 16.51
N GLN A 378 16.24 -3.68 17.42
CA GLN A 378 16.79 -4.85 18.13
C GLN A 378 15.83 -5.36 19.21
N SER A 379 15.34 -4.49 20.09
CA SER A 379 14.50 -4.89 21.22
C SER A 379 13.02 -4.97 20.85
N ALA A 380 12.24 -5.72 21.64
CA ALA A 380 10.78 -5.76 21.49
C ALA A 380 10.13 -4.40 21.82
N LEU A 381 10.70 -3.66 22.78
CA LEU A 381 10.24 -2.33 23.16
C LEU A 381 10.42 -1.33 22.01
N ASP A 382 11.59 -1.34 21.37
CA ASP A 382 11.93 -0.47 20.25
C ASP A 382 11.01 -0.72 19.05
N LYS A 383 10.79 -2.00 18.69
CA LYS A 383 9.80 -2.39 17.67
C LYS A 383 8.39 -1.84 17.98
N LYS A 384 7.96 -1.97 19.24
CA LYS A 384 6.65 -1.50 19.70
C LYS A 384 6.54 0.02 19.61
N GLU A 385 7.55 0.76 20.05
CA GLU A 385 7.55 2.22 20.03
C GLU A 385 7.45 2.77 18.60
N HIS A 386 8.24 2.25 17.67
CA HIS A 386 8.19 2.66 16.27
C HIS A 386 6.86 2.33 15.61
N LEU A 387 6.27 1.18 15.93
CA LEU A 387 4.95 0.78 15.45
C LEU A 387 3.84 1.68 16.01
N GLN A 388 3.88 2.00 17.31
CA GLN A 388 2.91 2.90 17.94
C GLN A 388 3.01 4.33 17.40
N LYS A 389 4.23 4.83 17.16
CA LYS A 389 4.45 6.12 16.48
C LYS A 389 3.79 6.14 15.10
N LEU A 390 3.98 5.10 14.30
CA LEU A 390 3.35 4.99 12.98
C LEU A 390 1.82 4.95 13.07
N ILE A 391 1.26 4.16 13.98
CA ILE A 391 -0.20 4.10 14.22
C ILE A 391 -0.73 5.48 14.60
N LYS A 392 -0.04 6.20 15.49
CA LYS A 392 -0.43 7.55 15.93
C LYS A 392 -0.49 8.53 14.76
N GLU A 393 0.49 8.52 13.85
CA GLU A 393 0.46 9.40 12.66
C GLU A 393 -0.72 9.10 11.74
N ILE A 394 -1.14 7.83 11.61
CA ILE A 394 -2.31 7.45 10.81
C ILE A 394 -3.62 7.84 11.52
N LYS A 395 -3.69 7.68 12.84
CA LYS A 395 -4.85 8.10 13.65
C LYS A 395 -5.09 9.61 13.57
N LYS A 396 -4.03 10.44 13.56
CA LYS A 396 -4.15 11.90 13.40
C LYS A 396 -4.95 12.34 12.18
N VAL A 397 -4.94 11.54 11.10
CA VAL A 397 -5.66 11.81 9.85
C VAL A 397 -6.88 10.89 9.64
N ASN A 398 -7.22 10.08 10.65
CA ASN A 398 -8.26 9.03 10.55
C ASN A 398 -8.11 8.18 9.28
N GLY A 399 -6.86 7.77 9.03
CA GLY A 399 -6.42 7.04 7.85
C GLY A 399 -6.70 5.54 7.90
N THR A 400 -6.22 4.83 6.87
CA THR A 400 -6.21 3.36 6.86
C THR A 400 -4.78 2.87 7.10
N PHE A 401 -4.56 2.09 8.15
CA PHE A 401 -3.29 1.41 8.36
C PHE A 401 -3.31 0.03 7.70
N THR A 402 -2.41 -0.19 6.75
CA THR A 402 -2.25 -1.45 6.03
C THR A 402 -0.91 -2.10 6.42
N PRO A 403 -0.88 -2.94 7.46
CA PRO A 403 0.30 -3.70 7.83
C PRO A 403 0.37 -5.01 7.05
N VAL A 404 1.58 -5.40 6.63
CA VAL A 404 1.87 -6.66 5.94
C VAL A 404 2.74 -7.54 6.83
N PHE A 405 2.25 -8.74 7.11
CA PHE A 405 2.97 -9.76 7.87
C PHE A 405 2.99 -11.06 7.07
N HIS A 406 4.13 -11.74 7.05
CA HIS A 406 4.20 -13.07 6.47
C HIS A 406 3.54 -14.09 7.41
N ASN A 407 2.96 -15.17 6.87
CA ASN A 407 2.37 -16.22 7.71
C ASN A 407 3.38 -16.80 8.73
N TYR A 408 4.62 -17.03 8.29
CA TYR A 408 5.67 -17.60 9.14
C TYR A 408 6.15 -16.65 10.25
N THR A 409 5.81 -15.37 10.17
CA THR A 409 6.13 -14.37 11.21
C THR A 409 5.36 -14.62 12.50
N PHE A 410 4.30 -15.43 12.44
CA PHE A 410 3.58 -15.89 13.63
C PHE A 410 4.07 -17.26 14.13
N SER A 411 5.22 -17.75 13.66
CA SER A 411 5.80 -19.01 14.12
C SER A 411 6.55 -18.84 15.44
N ASN A 412 6.99 -19.95 16.03
CA ASN A 412 7.85 -19.95 17.22
C ASN A 412 9.34 -19.97 16.84
N ILE A 413 9.71 -19.45 15.67
CA ILE A 413 11.12 -19.33 15.26
C ILE A 413 11.67 -18.07 15.94
N ASP A 414 12.83 -18.19 16.59
CA ASP A 414 13.47 -17.15 17.42
C ASP A 414 13.52 -15.77 16.74
N ARG A 415 13.77 -15.71 15.42
CA ARG A 415 13.76 -14.47 14.62
C ARG A 415 12.44 -13.67 14.73
N TRP A 416 11.33 -14.37 14.90
CA TRP A 416 9.97 -13.83 14.88
C TRP A 416 9.35 -13.74 16.27
N ASP A 417 10.16 -13.90 17.32
CA ASP A 417 9.66 -13.76 18.69
C ASP A 417 9.04 -12.37 18.93
N GLY A 418 7.93 -12.34 19.68
CA GLY A 418 7.15 -11.13 19.95
C GLY A 418 6.29 -10.59 18.80
N PHE A 419 6.41 -11.09 17.55
CA PHE A 419 5.63 -10.55 16.43
C PHE A 419 4.12 -10.82 16.53
N ARG A 420 3.69 -11.89 17.20
CA ARG A 420 2.27 -12.10 17.53
C ARG A 420 1.71 -11.00 18.44
N SER A 421 2.52 -10.49 19.35
CA SER A 421 2.15 -9.40 20.26
C SER A 421 2.09 -8.07 19.50
N LEU A 422 3.06 -7.81 18.61
CA LEU A 422 3.01 -6.64 17.73
C LEU A 422 1.77 -6.66 16.83
N PHE A 423 1.43 -7.81 16.24
CA PHE A 423 0.23 -7.93 15.43
C PHE A 423 -1.05 -7.77 16.25
N SER A 424 -1.11 -8.29 17.48
CA SER A 424 -2.27 -8.07 18.36
C SER A 424 -2.43 -6.59 18.71
N LEU A 425 -1.34 -5.88 19.04
CA LEU A 425 -1.34 -4.43 19.27
C LEU A 425 -1.90 -3.64 18.07
N ILE A 426 -1.60 -4.08 16.85
CA ILE A 426 -2.18 -3.48 15.64
C ILE A 426 -3.70 -3.69 15.61
N LEU A 427 -4.18 -4.90 15.88
CA LEU A 427 -5.61 -5.20 15.86
C LEU A 427 -6.36 -4.39 16.91
N ASP A 428 -5.81 -4.36 18.13
CA ASP A 428 -6.38 -3.67 19.28
C ASP A 428 -6.38 -2.14 19.09
N SER A 429 -5.52 -1.59 18.21
CA SER A 429 -5.47 -0.14 17.94
C SER A 429 -6.76 0.43 17.35
N VAL A 430 -7.68 -0.40 16.85
CA VAL A 430 -9.00 0.04 16.35
C VAL A 430 -9.92 0.43 17.50
N ASP A 431 -9.80 -0.24 18.65
CA ASP A 431 -10.68 -0.05 19.80
C ASP A 431 -10.15 1.04 20.76
N GLU A 432 -8.87 1.39 20.64
CA GLU A 432 -8.24 2.53 21.30
C GLU A 432 -8.63 3.84 20.59
N GLY A 433 -9.89 4.26 20.74
CA GLY A 433 -10.42 5.53 20.23
C GLY A 433 -9.79 6.76 20.87
#